data_AF-A0A2L2TM70-F1
#
_entry.id   AF-A0A2L2TM70-F1
#
_cell.length_a   1.000
_cell.length_b   1.000
_cell.length_c   1.000
_cell.angle_alpha   90.00
_cell.angle_beta   90.00
_cell.angle_gamma   90.00
#
_symmetry.space_group_name_H-M   'P 1'
#
loop_
_entity.id
_entity.type
_entity.pdbx_description
1 polymer ?
#
loop_
_entity_poly.entity_id
_entity_poly.type
_entity_poly.pdbx_seq_one_letter_code
_entity_poly.pdbx_strand_id
1 'polypeptide(L)'
;MAKANINQHCYTGFTPLMHFACHGHERVTARLLESEKCRMNVNYTAHNRFSALHCAIYNNTPAIVRMLLEARATVRYYHKPILHIFSHHIKGRDAADKILQDLLMHGANLEEKDVSDFTPAMAAVNSKNILALRILISVGASLTAINSEDNNNLHIAAVCPDVEMINYIGKQDLSAVEVEQRNTFNSNTLYMPYAAFSRPSWRIRNHFPRQSVEEIEAFTTFYFDLLIPELRRQTSTIGSLIRVVKHRDVTVATKILNQLIERNVRCNQTDLVSWYRGLKGYVIDGGWDYLQDVLKDEYEDTNEKIGQAAIARGNAITDPEMVEFF
;
A
#
# COMPACT_ATOMS: atom_id res chain seq x y z
N MET A 1 4.65 -10.69 -53.38
CA MET A 1 4.18 -10.32 -52.03
C MET A 1 4.93 -11.16 -51.01
N ALA A 2 5.67 -10.54 -50.11
CA ALA A 2 6.47 -11.26 -49.12
C ALA A 2 5.55 -12.06 -48.16
N LYS A 3 5.77 -13.37 -48.02
CA LYS A 3 5.05 -14.29 -47.11
C LYS A 3 5.44 -14.08 -45.63
N ALA A 4 5.81 -12.87 -45.22
CA ALA A 4 6.26 -12.61 -43.87
C ALA A 4 5.12 -12.89 -42.87
N ASN A 5 5.38 -13.71 -41.86
CA ASN A 5 4.41 -13.99 -40.81
C ASN A 5 4.38 -12.80 -39.83
N ILE A 6 3.28 -12.05 -39.85
CA ILE A 6 3.07 -10.85 -39.01
C ILE A 6 3.13 -11.13 -37.50
N ASN A 7 2.91 -12.38 -37.09
CA ASN A 7 2.92 -12.83 -35.70
C ASN A 7 4.16 -13.67 -35.36
N GLN A 8 5.17 -13.73 -36.24
CA GLN A 8 6.42 -14.43 -35.94
C GLN A 8 7.08 -13.80 -34.72
N HIS A 9 7.46 -14.60 -33.73
CA HIS A 9 8.14 -14.09 -32.55
C HIS A 9 9.62 -14.49 -32.54
N CYS A 10 10.44 -13.72 -31.82
CA CYS A 10 11.84 -14.08 -31.58
C CYS A 10 11.97 -15.16 -30.48
N TYR A 11 13.20 -15.51 -30.10
CA TYR A 11 13.49 -16.56 -29.11
C TYR A 11 12.94 -16.27 -27.70
N THR A 12 12.75 -15.00 -27.34
CA THR A 12 12.11 -14.60 -26.06
C THR A 12 10.59 -14.55 -26.14
N GLY A 13 10.03 -14.85 -27.31
CA GLY A 13 8.60 -14.77 -27.58
C GLY A 13 8.11 -13.37 -27.96
N PHE A 14 8.97 -12.37 -28.17
CA PHE A 14 8.48 -11.04 -28.60
C PHE A 14 8.02 -11.06 -30.07
N THR A 15 6.78 -10.62 -30.31
CA THR A 15 6.21 -10.41 -31.65
C THR A 15 6.58 -9.03 -32.20
N PRO A 16 6.46 -8.79 -33.53
CA PRO A 16 6.62 -7.46 -34.12
C PRO A 16 5.77 -6.41 -33.42
N LEU A 17 4.51 -6.72 -33.12
CA LEU A 17 3.60 -5.80 -32.43
C LEU A 17 4.16 -5.39 -31.05
N MET A 18 4.67 -6.33 -30.26
CA MET A 18 5.32 -6.03 -28.98
C MET A 18 6.56 -5.18 -29.15
N HIS A 19 7.40 -5.50 -30.13
CA HIS A 19 8.63 -4.75 -30.40
C HIS A 19 8.32 -3.28 -30.73
N PHE A 20 7.39 -3.03 -31.65
CA PHE A 20 7.00 -1.66 -32.03
C PHE A 20 6.26 -0.92 -30.91
N ALA A 21 5.45 -1.62 -30.11
CA ALA A 21 4.82 -1.04 -28.92
C ALA A 21 5.88 -0.62 -27.87
N CYS A 22 6.88 -1.46 -27.64
CA CYS A 22 7.95 -1.23 -26.66
C CYS A 22 8.86 -0.05 -27.00
N HIS A 23 8.94 0.34 -28.28
CA HIS A 23 9.78 1.44 -28.76
C HIS A 23 8.95 2.66 -29.20
N GLY A 24 7.63 2.65 -28.98
CA GLY A 24 6.79 3.82 -29.28
C GLY A 24 6.56 4.09 -30.76
N HIS A 25 6.68 3.09 -31.64
CA HIS A 25 6.53 3.27 -33.08
C HIS A 25 5.06 3.30 -33.54
N GLU A 26 4.35 4.39 -33.20
CA GLU A 26 2.90 4.54 -33.39
C GLU A 26 2.42 4.19 -34.80
N ARG A 27 3.04 4.76 -35.84
CA ARG A 27 2.64 4.55 -37.24
C ARG A 27 2.76 3.09 -37.68
N VAL A 28 3.79 2.38 -37.20
CA VAL A 28 4.00 0.97 -37.56
C VAL A 28 3.02 0.09 -36.78
N THR A 29 2.81 0.39 -35.51
CA THR A 29 1.81 -0.30 -34.68
C THR A 29 0.41 -0.18 -35.27
N ALA A 30 0.00 1.01 -35.70
CA ALA A 30 -1.27 1.23 -36.39
C ALA A 30 -1.42 0.32 -37.62
N ARG A 31 -0.41 0.32 -38.51
CA ARG A 31 -0.40 -0.51 -39.73
C ARG A 31 -0.44 -2.01 -39.43
N LEU A 32 0.21 -2.46 -38.35
CA LEU A 32 0.16 -3.86 -37.96
C LEU A 32 -1.26 -4.24 -37.49
N LEU A 33 -1.91 -3.37 -36.73
CA LEU A 33 -3.27 -3.60 -36.21
C LEU A 33 -4.37 -3.51 -37.28
N GLU A 34 -4.11 -2.93 -38.45
CA GLU A 34 -5.04 -3.03 -39.60
C GLU A 34 -5.28 -4.50 -40.00
N SER A 35 -4.25 -5.34 -39.89
CA SER A 35 -4.33 -6.77 -40.19
C SER A 35 -5.14 -7.54 -39.13
N GLU A 36 -6.20 -8.21 -39.58
CA GLU A 36 -7.03 -9.07 -38.73
C GLU A 36 -6.21 -10.16 -38.05
N LYS A 37 -5.23 -10.76 -38.76
CA LYS A 37 -4.34 -11.78 -38.18
C LYS A 37 -3.52 -11.26 -37.02
N CYS A 38 -3.12 -9.99 -37.05
CA CYS A 38 -2.39 -9.37 -35.93
C CYS A 38 -3.34 -9.12 -34.75
N ARG A 39 -4.53 -8.57 -35.00
CA ARG A 39 -5.55 -8.32 -33.97
C ARG A 39 -5.97 -9.59 -33.23
N MET A 40 -6.13 -10.71 -33.94
CA MET A 40 -6.44 -12.01 -33.32
C MET A 40 -5.35 -12.50 -32.35
N ASN A 41 -4.13 -11.97 -32.45
CA ASN A 41 -3.00 -12.31 -31.58
C ASN A 41 -2.57 -11.14 -30.67
N VAL A 42 -3.40 -10.09 -30.53
CA VAL A 42 -3.07 -8.88 -29.74
C VAL A 42 -2.78 -9.18 -28.27
N ASN A 43 -3.42 -10.24 -27.74
CA ASN A 43 -3.32 -10.70 -26.36
C ASN A 43 -2.22 -11.75 -26.14
N TYR A 44 -1.42 -12.04 -27.16
CA TYR A 44 -0.28 -12.93 -27.01
C TYR A 44 0.67 -12.41 -25.92
N THR A 45 1.25 -13.32 -25.15
CA THR A 45 2.24 -13.00 -24.11
C THR A 45 3.57 -13.67 -24.43
N ALA A 46 4.66 -12.92 -24.36
CA ALA A 46 6.02 -13.43 -24.47
C ALA A 46 6.38 -14.34 -23.28
N HIS A 47 7.55 -14.97 -23.30
CA HIS A 47 7.96 -15.92 -22.26
C HIS A 47 8.05 -15.27 -20.85
N ASN A 48 8.34 -13.98 -20.79
CA ASN A 48 8.34 -13.18 -19.56
C ASN A 48 6.94 -12.67 -19.15
N ARG A 49 5.89 -13.15 -19.83
CA ARG A 49 4.48 -12.80 -19.64
C ARG A 49 4.11 -11.36 -20.01
N PHE A 50 4.96 -10.64 -20.74
CA PHE A 50 4.60 -9.33 -21.30
C PHE A 50 3.73 -9.50 -22.54
N SER A 51 2.69 -8.67 -22.64
CA SER A 51 1.86 -8.48 -23.83
C SER A 51 2.25 -7.20 -24.57
N ALA A 52 1.69 -6.95 -25.75
CA ALA A 52 1.88 -5.68 -26.45
C ALA A 52 1.43 -4.47 -25.61
N LEU A 53 0.35 -4.63 -24.81
CA LEU A 53 -0.17 -3.57 -23.94
C LEU A 53 0.82 -3.23 -22.81
N HIS A 54 1.45 -4.24 -22.20
CA HIS A 54 2.52 -4.02 -21.22
C HIS A 54 3.68 -3.21 -21.80
N CYS A 55 4.11 -3.55 -23.02
CA CYS A 55 5.19 -2.84 -23.71
C CYS A 55 4.83 -1.36 -23.98
N ALA A 56 3.59 -1.09 -24.38
CA ALA A 56 3.11 0.27 -24.64
C ALA A 56 3.10 1.15 -23.38
N ILE A 57 2.70 0.58 -22.24
CA ILE A 57 2.71 1.28 -20.95
C ILE A 57 4.13 1.47 -20.43
N TYR A 58 4.97 0.46 -20.56
CA TYR A 58 6.39 0.55 -20.20
C TYR A 58 7.09 1.70 -20.94
N ASN A 59 6.80 1.88 -22.23
CA ASN A 59 7.33 2.98 -23.03
C ASN A 59 6.58 4.31 -22.82
N ASN A 60 5.49 4.33 -22.04
CA ASN A 60 4.69 5.52 -21.75
C ASN A 60 4.08 6.16 -23.01
N THR A 61 3.45 5.35 -23.90
CA THR A 61 2.89 5.82 -25.18
C THR A 61 1.34 5.73 -25.21
N PRO A 62 0.61 6.81 -24.84
CA PRO A 62 -0.86 6.78 -24.77
C PRO A 62 -1.54 6.40 -26.08
N ALA A 63 -1.01 6.85 -27.23
CA ALA A 63 -1.57 6.52 -28.54
C ALA A 63 -1.55 5.01 -28.82
N ILE A 64 -0.46 4.33 -28.48
CA ILE A 64 -0.35 2.88 -28.68
C ILE A 64 -1.23 2.12 -27.68
N VAL A 65 -1.29 2.57 -26.43
CA VAL A 65 -2.20 1.99 -25.44
C VAL A 65 -3.64 2.01 -25.96
N ARG A 66 -4.11 3.17 -26.45
CA ARG A 66 -5.44 3.31 -27.03
C ARG A 66 -5.66 2.40 -28.24
N MET A 67 -4.74 2.39 -29.20
CA MET A 67 -4.85 1.52 -30.39
C MET A 67 -4.95 0.04 -30.02
N LEU A 68 -4.19 -0.41 -29.01
CA LEU A 68 -4.22 -1.80 -28.55
C LEU A 68 -5.55 -2.11 -27.85
N LEU A 69 -6.06 -1.21 -27.01
CA LEU A 69 -7.36 -1.38 -26.34
C LEU A 69 -8.53 -1.39 -27.34
N GLU A 70 -8.52 -0.51 -28.34
CA GLU A 70 -9.47 -0.51 -29.46
C GLU A 70 -9.39 -1.82 -30.28
N ALA A 71 -8.20 -2.39 -30.40
CA ALA A 71 -7.96 -3.70 -30.98
C ALA A 71 -8.35 -4.88 -30.08
N ARG A 72 -9.04 -4.63 -28.94
CA ARG A 72 -9.50 -5.61 -27.94
C ARG A 72 -8.37 -6.30 -27.18
N ALA A 73 -7.29 -5.57 -26.90
CA ALA A 73 -6.32 -6.00 -25.90
C ALA A 73 -6.99 -6.13 -24.52
N THR A 74 -6.76 -7.23 -23.81
CA THR A 74 -7.20 -7.40 -22.43
C THR A 74 -6.34 -6.56 -21.50
N VAL A 75 -6.96 -6.05 -20.44
CA VAL A 75 -6.29 -5.39 -19.30
C VAL A 75 -6.05 -6.34 -18.13
N ARG A 76 -6.65 -7.55 -18.16
CA ARG A 76 -6.59 -8.53 -17.08
C ARG A 76 -5.49 -9.55 -17.33
N TYR A 77 -4.48 -9.59 -16.47
CA TYR A 77 -3.36 -10.51 -16.55
C TYR A 77 -2.96 -11.00 -15.17
N TYR A 78 -3.05 -12.31 -14.95
CA TYR A 78 -2.84 -12.90 -13.62
C TYR A 78 -1.45 -12.65 -13.00
N HIS A 79 -0.37 -12.80 -13.77
CA HIS A 79 0.99 -12.72 -13.22
C HIS A 79 1.63 -11.33 -13.26
N LYS A 80 1.12 -10.47 -14.14
CA LYS A 80 1.64 -9.12 -14.36
C LYS A 80 0.44 -8.22 -14.62
N PRO A 81 -0.31 -7.80 -13.60
CA PRO A 81 -1.45 -6.94 -13.84
C PRO A 81 -0.99 -5.62 -14.44
N ILE A 82 -1.84 -5.03 -15.29
CA ILE A 82 -1.43 -3.93 -16.15
C ILE A 82 -1.10 -2.66 -15.36
N LEU A 83 -1.80 -2.46 -14.24
CA LEU A 83 -1.62 -1.29 -13.36
C LEU A 83 -0.34 -1.38 -12.52
N HIS A 84 0.27 -2.55 -12.33
CA HIS A 84 1.58 -2.66 -11.69
C HIS A 84 2.68 -2.17 -12.62
N ILE A 85 2.61 -2.50 -13.92
CA ILE A 85 3.54 -1.96 -14.92
C ILE A 85 3.36 -0.44 -15.04
N PHE A 86 2.13 0.06 -15.01
CA PHE A 86 1.84 1.49 -14.90
C PHE A 86 2.53 2.09 -13.66
N SER A 87 2.33 1.48 -12.49
CA SER A 87 2.85 1.96 -11.22
C SER A 87 4.37 2.08 -11.19
N HIS A 88 5.07 1.12 -11.79
CA HIS A 88 6.53 1.11 -11.82
C HIS A 88 7.16 2.03 -12.85
N HIS A 89 6.52 2.25 -14.01
CA HIS A 89 7.20 2.81 -15.18
C HIS A 89 6.63 4.11 -15.72
N ILE A 90 5.41 4.50 -15.31
CA ILE A 90 4.76 5.68 -15.86
C ILE A 90 5.51 6.98 -15.51
N LYS A 91 5.55 7.92 -16.47
CA LYS A 91 6.24 9.21 -16.36
C LYS A 91 5.42 10.28 -17.07
N GLY A 92 5.53 11.53 -16.62
CA GLY A 92 4.82 12.65 -17.23
C GLY A 92 3.31 12.59 -17.00
N ARG A 93 2.76 13.60 -16.32
CA ARG A 93 1.39 13.60 -15.83
C ARG A 93 0.34 13.40 -16.93
N ASP A 94 0.44 14.15 -18.03
CA ASP A 94 -0.55 14.10 -19.11
C ASP A 94 -0.64 12.73 -19.80
N ALA A 95 0.49 12.05 -19.95
CA ALA A 95 0.53 10.71 -20.52
C ALA A 95 -0.03 9.68 -19.55
N ALA A 96 0.35 9.78 -18.28
CA ALA A 96 -0.14 8.93 -17.20
C ALA A 96 -1.66 9.03 -17.04
N ASP A 97 -2.22 10.24 -17.00
CA ASP A 97 -3.66 10.46 -16.87
C ASP A 97 -4.43 9.83 -18.04
N LYS A 98 -3.97 10.03 -19.28
CA LYS A 98 -4.59 9.44 -20.49
C LYS A 98 -4.54 7.91 -20.46
N ILE A 99 -3.37 7.34 -20.14
CA ILE A 99 -3.18 5.90 -20.08
C ILE A 99 -4.08 5.30 -19.00
N LEU A 100 -4.11 5.88 -17.80
CA LEU A 100 -4.93 5.35 -16.72
C LEU A 100 -6.42 5.42 -17.03
N GLN A 101 -6.90 6.55 -17.58
CA GLN A 101 -8.29 6.68 -18.01
C GLN A 101 -8.67 5.62 -19.04
N ASP A 102 -7.85 5.43 -20.07
CA ASP A 102 -8.10 4.41 -21.09
C ASP A 102 -8.11 2.99 -20.47
N LEU A 103 -7.19 2.67 -19.54
CA LEU A 103 -7.18 1.37 -18.84
C LEU A 103 -8.42 1.14 -17.97
N LEU A 104 -8.86 2.15 -17.22
CA LEU A 104 -10.04 2.06 -16.36
C LEU A 104 -11.32 1.93 -17.17
N MET A 105 -11.46 2.68 -18.27
CA MET A 105 -12.60 2.53 -19.20
C MET A 105 -12.71 1.12 -19.77
N HIS A 106 -11.57 0.44 -19.94
CA HIS A 106 -11.50 -0.95 -20.40
C HIS A 106 -11.51 -1.98 -19.27
N GLY A 107 -11.82 -1.57 -18.03
CA GLY A 107 -12.10 -2.46 -16.90
C GLY A 107 -10.88 -2.93 -16.11
N ALA A 108 -9.79 -2.15 -16.11
CA ALA A 108 -8.67 -2.37 -15.19
C ALA A 108 -9.13 -2.16 -13.74
N ASN A 109 -8.71 -3.04 -12.83
CA ASN A 109 -9.10 -2.97 -11.42
C ASN A 109 -8.02 -2.26 -10.60
N LEU A 110 -8.37 -1.13 -9.97
CA LEU A 110 -7.46 -0.34 -9.13
C LEU A 110 -6.89 -1.12 -7.94
N GLU A 111 -7.59 -2.16 -7.48
CA GLU A 111 -7.18 -3.01 -6.36
C GLU A 111 -6.78 -4.42 -6.82
N GLU A 112 -6.44 -4.60 -8.10
CA GLU A 112 -5.93 -5.88 -8.59
C GLU A 112 -4.64 -6.25 -7.86
N LYS A 113 -4.57 -7.47 -7.35
CA LYS A 113 -3.39 -7.97 -6.64
C LYS A 113 -2.48 -8.71 -7.60
N ASP A 114 -1.17 -8.50 -7.49
CA ASP A 114 -0.19 -9.34 -8.19
C ASP A 114 0.05 -10.66 -7.44
N VAL A 115 1.05 -11.44 -7.87
CA VAL A 115 1.40 -12.73 -7.27
C VAL A 115 1.89 -12.65 -5.83
N SER A 116 2.25 -11.46 -5.36
CA SER A 116 2.69 -11.17 -3.99
C SER A 116 1.64 -10.36 -3.23
N ASP A 117 0.41 -10.32 -3.74
CA ASP A 117 -0.70 -9.55 -3.20
C ASP A 117 -0.48 -8.04 -3.11
N PHE A 118 0.48 -7.49 -3.85
CA PHE A 118 0.63 -6.03 -3.96
C PHE A 118 -0.52 -5.46 -4.77
N THR A 119 -1.11 -4.36 -4.30
CA THR A 119 -1.97 -3.52 -5.14
C THR A 119 -1.11 -2.57 -5.99
N PRO A 120 -1.66 -1.93 -7.04
CA PRO A 120 -0.96 -0.93 -7.82
C PRO A 120 -0.43 0.23 -6.96
N ALA A 121 -1.20 0.69 -5.96
CA ALA A 121 -0.75 1.72 -5.04
C ALA A 121 0.50 1.28 -4.25
N MET A 122 0.52 0.04 -3.74
CA MET A 122 1.70 -0.54 -3.10
C MET A 122 2.89 -0.65 -4.04
N ALA A 123 2.66 -1.07 -5.28
CA ALA A 123 3.69 -1.15 -6.30
C ALA A 123 4.32 0.22 -6.60
N ALA A 124 3.51 1.29 -6.63
CA ALA A 124 3.98 2.66 -6.82
C ALA A 124 4.87 3.13 -5.66
N VAL A 125 4.48 2.84 -4.41
CA VAL A 125 5.30 3.12 -3.21
C VAL A 125 6.62 2.35 -3.27
N ASN A 126 6.58 1.05 -3.58
CA ASN A 126 7.76 0.20 -3.65
C ASN A 126 8.78 0.67 -4.70
N SER A 127 8.32 1.17 -5.85
CA SER A 127 9.19 1.75 -6.88
C SER A 127 9.50 3.24 -6.71
N LYS A 128 9.12 3.86 -5.60
CA LYS A 128 9.27 5.31 -5.35
C LYS A 128 8.65 6.19 -6.46
N ASN A 129 7.60 5.71 -7.13
CA ASN A 129 6.94 6.44 -8.21
C ASN A 129 5.79 7.28 -7.67
N ILE A 130 6.12 8.46 -7.13
CA ILE A 130 5.14 9.37 -6.53
C ILE A 130 4.10 9.87 -7.55
N LEU A 131 4.47 10.01 -8.83
CA LEU A 131 3.53 10.41 -9.87
C LEU A 131 2.43 9.36 -10.04
N ALA A 132 2.81 8.09 -10.15
CA ALA A 132 1.85 7.00 -10.26
C ALA A 132 0.93 6.94 -9.04
N LEU A 133 1.50 7.01 -7.83
CA LEU A 133 0.71 6.97 -6.61
C LEU A 133 -0.32 8.10 -6.56
N ARG A 134 0.10 9.35 -6.84
CA ARG A 134 -0.80 10.52 -6.84
C ARG A 134 -1.99 10.35 -7.77
N ILE A 135 -1.76 9.81 -8.96
CA ILE A 135 -2.81 9.60 -9.96
C ILE A 135 -3.72 8.43 -9.55
N LEU A 136 -3.17 7.34 -9.01
CA LEU A 136 -3.96 6.21 -8.52
C LEU A 136 -4.87 6.62 -7.36
N ILE A 137 -4.34 7.38 -6.38
CA ILE A 137 -5.14 7.89 -5.25
C ILE A 137 -6.20 8.88 -5.73
N SER A 138 -5.91 9.75 -6.71
CA SER A 138 -6.89 10.72 -7.22
C SER A 138 -8.10 10.07 -7.89
N VAL A 139 -7.95 8.83 -8.38
CA VAL A 139 -9.06 8.02 -8.94
C VAL A 139 -9.64 7.01 -7.93
N GLY A 140 -9.21 7.05 -6.67
CA GLY A 140 -9.81 6.30 -5.57
C GLY A 140 -9.12 4.98 -5.20
N ALA A 141 -7.85 4.77 -5.57
CA ALA A 141 -7.10 3.61 -5.07
C ALA A 141 -6.93 3.69 -3.54
N SER A 142 -6.98 2.54 -2.87
CA SER A 142 -6.87 2.44 -1.41
C SER A 142 -5.42 2.31 -0.93
N LEU A 143 -5.13 2.90 0.24
CA LEU A 143 -3.88 2.70 0.97
C LEU A 143 -3.97 1.62 2.06
N THR A 144 -5.14 1.01 2.27
CA THR A 144 -5.42 0.09 3.38
C THR A 144 -5.09 -1.38 3.08
N ALA A 145 -4.65 -1.68 1.87
CA ALA A 145 -4.35 -3.06 1.49
C ALA A 145 -3.18 -3.64 2.33
N ILE A 146 -3.14 -4.96 2.41
CA ILE A 146 -2.03 -5.76 2.93
C ILE A 146 -1.62 -6.79 1.87
N ASN A 147 -0.32 -7.02 1.74
CA ASN A 147 0.25 -7.99 0.82
C ASN A 147 0.36 -9.39 1.47
N SER A 148 0.99 -10.35 0.78
CA SER A 148 1.07 -11.74 1.25
C SER A 148 1.97 -11.96 2.48
N GLU A 149 2.76 -10.94 2.82
CA GLU A 149 3.62 -10.91 4.00
C GLU A 149 2.99 -10.07 5.13
N ASP A 150 1.70 -9.72 5.02
CA ASP A 150 1.01 -8.80 5.93
C ASP A 150 1.64 -7.40 6.00
N ASN A 151 2.41 -7.01 4.99
CA ASN A 151 2.93 -5.64 4.87
C ASN A 151 1.83 -4.73 4.31
N ASN A 152 1.50 -3.68 5.04
CA ASN A 152 0.70 -2.55 4.55
C ASN A 152 1.57 -1.51 3.81
N ASN A 153 0.96 -0.44 3.29
CA ASN A 153 1.70 0.61 2.57
C ASN A 153 2.77 1.31 3.43
N LEU A 154 2.57 1.41 4.75
CA LEU A 154 3.54 2.01 5.66
C LEU A 154 4.80 1.13 5.78
N HIS A 155 4.64 -0.21 5.80
CA HIS A 155 5.79 -1.12 5.78
C HIS A 155 6.64 -0.95 4.52
N ILE A 156 5.99 -0.79 3.38
CA ILE A 156 6.67 -0.61 2.09
C ILE A 156 7.39 0.75 2.06
N ALA A 157 6.72 1.82 2.51
CA ALA A 157 7.32 3.15 2.65
C ALA A 157 8.50 3.15 3.63
N ALA A 158 8.44 2.32 4.67
CA ALA A 158 9.50 2.18 5.66
C ALA A 158 10.76 1.50 5.12
N VAL A 159 10.66 0.68 4.07
CA VAL A 159 11.80 0.01 3.41
C VAL A 159 12.34 0.83 2.25
N CYS A 160 11.45 1.52 1.53
CA CYS A 160 11.76 2.35 0.37
C CYS A 160 11.39 3.82 0.61
N PRO A 161 11.91 4.48 1.66
CA PRO A 161 11.54 5.84 2.01
C PRO A 161 11.93 6.78 0.88
N ASP A 162 11.01 7.68 0.61
CA ASP A 162 11.19 8.82 -0.27
C ASP A 162 10.45 9.95 0.43
N VAL A 163 11.16 11.05 0.70
CA VAL A 163 10.62 12.14 1.55
C VAL A 163 9.36 12.73 0.91
N GLU A 164 9.31 12.84 -0.42
CA GLU A 164 8.13 13.33 -1.12
C GLU A 164 6.96 12.35 -1.00
N MET A 165 7.23 11.05 -1.14
CA MET A 165 6.27 9.96 -0.96
C MET A 165 5.66 9.96 0.44
N ILE A 166 6.50 10.00 1.48
CA ILE A 166 6.08 10.01 2.88
C ILE A 166 5.20 11.24 3.16
N ASN A 167 5.65 12.42 2.73
CA ASN A 167 4.90 13.66 2.90
C ASN A 167 3.55 13.65 2.17
N TYR A 168 3.46 12.95 1.04
CA TYR A 168 2.19 12.81 0.31
C TYR A 168 1.25 11.82 1.00
N ILE A 169 1.75 10.65 1.41
CA ILE A 169 0.99 9.62 2.15
C ILE A 169 0.44 10.21 3.45
N GLY A 170 1.25 10.97 4.20
CA GLY A 170 0.81 11.63 5.44
C GLY A 170 -0.26 12.71 5.28
N LYS A 171 -0.55 13.16 4.05
CA LYS A 171 -1.68 14.04 3.76
C LYS A 171 -2.96 13.29 3.38
N GLN A 172 -2.89 11.97 3.20
CA GLN A 172 -4.05 11.14 2.88
C GLN A 172 -4.77 10.70 4.15
N ASP A 173 -5.98 10.19 3.99
CA ASP A 173 -6.71 9.54 5.08
C ASP A 173 -6.11 8.15 5.35
N LEU A 174 -5.40 8.04 6.47
CA LEU A 174 -4.78 6.80 6.97
C LEU A 174 -5.53 6.23 8.17
N SER A 175 -6.75 6.68 8.45
CA SER A 175 -7.52 6.27 9.64
C SER A 175 -7.86 4.77 9.69
N ALA A 176 -7.83 4.10 8.55
CA ALA A 176 -8.04 2.66 8.41
C ALA A 176 -6.72 1.89 8.15
N VAL A 177 -5.57 2.54 8.25
CA VAL A 177 -4.26 1.91 8.14
C VAL A 177 -3.70 1.73 9.54
N GLU A 178 -3.42 0.49 9.91
CA GLU A 178 -2.86 0.23 11.22
C GLU A 178 -1.35 0.50 11.24
N VAL A 179 -0.96 1.46 12.06
CA VAL A 179 0.43 1.94 12.20
C VAL A 179 1.32 0.89 12.88
N GLU A 180 0.80 0.22 13.91
CA GLU A 180 1.56 -0.76 14.70
C GLU A 180 1.42 -2.20 14.19
N GLN A 181 0.80 -2.39 13.03
CA GLN A 181 0.59 -3.71 12.44
C GLN A 181 1.93 -4.42 12.30
N ARG A 182 1.96 -5.70 12.67
CA ARG A 182 3.10 -6.58 12.46
C ARG A 182 2.88 -7.43 11.23
N ASN A 183 3.95 -7.56 10.45
CA ASN A 183 3.97 -8.42 9.28
C ASN A 183 4.23 -9.89 9.66
N THR A 184 4.31 -10.80 8.68
CA THR A 184 4.56 -12.24 8.93
C THR A 184 5.91 -12.54 9.62
N PHE A 185 6.84 -11.58 9.63
CA PHE A 185 8.12 -11.65 10.32
C PHE A 185 8.08 -11.04 11.73
N ASN A 186 6.88 -10.76 12.23
CA ASN A 186 6.65 -10.06 13.50
C ASN A 186 7.32 -8.68 13.56
N SER A 187 7.57 -8.06 12.41
CA SER A 187 8.18 -6.74 12.29
C SER A 187 7.08 -5.71 12.07
N ASN A 188 7.08 -4.63 12.85
CA ASN A 188 6.23 -3.47 12.56
C ASN A 188 6.90 -2.51 11.58
N THR A 189 6.20 -1.45 11.19
CA THR A 189 6.70 -0.49 10.21
C THR A 189 7.97 0.23 10.64
N LEU A 190 8.11 0.54 11.94
CA LEU A 190 9.27 1.28 12.47
C LEU A 190 10.51 0.40 12.59
N TYR A 191 10.35 -0.90 12.85
CA TYR A 191 11.46 -1.84 12.90
C TYR A 191 12.11 -2.06 11.53
N MET A 192 11.37 -1.90 10.42
CA MET A 192 11.90 -2.11 9.07
C MET A 192 13.16 -1.27 8.77
N PRO A 193 13.16 0.07 8.94
CA PRO A 193 14.35 0.89 8.76
C PRO A 193 15.45 0.59 9.79
N TYR A 194 15.10 0.24 11.03
CA TYR A 194 16.08 -0.17 12.04
C TYR A 194 16.83 -1.44 11.60
N ALA A 195 16.10 -2.43 11.12
CA ALA A 195 16.66 -3.70 10.64
C ALA A 195 17.53 -3.50 9.39
N ALA A 196 17.15 -2.57 8.50
CA ALA A 196 17.95 -2.21 7.34
C ALA A 196 19.25 -1.48 7.75
N PHE A 197 19.16 -0.55 8.70
CA PHE A 197 20.31 0.21 9.21
C PHE A 197 21.31 -0.68 9.97
N SER A 198 20.81 -1.60 10.80
CA SER A 198 21.60 -2.48 11.68
C SER A 198 22.28 -3.64 10.93
N ARG A 199 21.86 -3.94 9.69
CA ARG A 199 22.45 -5.02 8.90
C ARG A 199 23.82 -4.60 8.37
N PRO A 200 24.86 -5.46 8.50
CA PRO A 200 26.14 -5.24 7.84
C PRO A 200 25.95 -5.08 6.33
N SER A 201 26.70 -4.18 5.70
CA SER A 201 26.59 -3.85 4.27
C SER A 201 26.65 -5.07 3.35
N TRP A 202 27.39 -6.12 3.73
CA TRP A 202 27.49 -7.38 2.97
C TRP A 202 26.25 -8.29 3.06
N ARG A 203 25.35 -8.08 4.03
CA ARG A 203 24.08 -8.82 4.17
C ARG A 203 22.92 -8.17 3.42
N ILE A 204 23.09 -6.94 2.94
CA ILE A 204 22.07 -6.26 2.13
C ILE A 204 22.13 -6.86 0.72
N ARG A 205 21.40 -7.95 0.49
CA ARG A 205 21.28 -8.59 -0.83
C ARG A 205 20.52 -7.65 -1.77
N ASN A 206 21.22 -6.94 -2.67
CA ASN A 206 20.82 -6.37 -3.98
C ASN A 206 19.37 -5.84 -4.25
N HIS A 207 18.46 -5.80 -3.29
CA HIS A 207 17.04 -5.49 -3.51
C HIS A 207 16.62 -4.18 -2.83
N PHE A 208 17.28 -3.76 -1.75
CA PHE A 208 16.96 -2.51 -1.07
C PHE A 208 18.22 -1.65 -0.91
N PRO A 209 18.29 -0.46 -1.55
CA PRO A 209 19.38 0.47 -1.31
C PRO A 209 19.37 0.91 0.16
N ARG A 210 20.55 1.13 0.74
CA ARG A 210 20.66 1.62 2.11
C ARG A 210 20.02 3.02 2.17
N GLN A 211 19.05 3.17 3.07
CA GLN A 211 18.33 4.42 3.28
C GLN A 211 19.28 5.48 3.83
N SER A 212 19.10 6.73 3.44
CA SER A 212 19.86 7.83 4.04
C SER A 212 19.39 8.08 5.48
N VAL A 213 20.23 8.74 6.28
CA VAL A 213 19.84 9.13 7.64
C VAL A 213 18.63 10.06 7.59
N GLU A 214 18.60 11.01 6.63
CA GLU A 214 17.46 11.92 6.47
C GLU A 214 16.16 11.17 6.12
N GLU A 215 16.23 10.14 5.27
CA GLU A 215 15.08 9.31 4.92
C GLU A 215 14.54 8.53 6.14
N ILE A 216 15.42 7.99 6.97
CA ILE A 216 15.05 7.27 8.20
C ILE A 216 14.44 8.24 9.23
N GLU A 217 15.05 9.40 9.46
CA GLU A 217 14.55 10.43 10.37
C GLU A 217 13.18 10.96 9.91
N ALA A 218 13.01 11.21 8.61
CA ALA A 218 11.74 11.63 8.03
C ALA A 218 10.66 10.58 8.24
N PHE A 219 10.96 9.29 7.99
CA PHE A 219 10.01 8.21 8.24
C PHE A 219 9.70 8.03 9.72
N THR A 220 10.70 8.15 10.59
CA THR A 220 10.53 8.02 12.05
C THR A 220 9.63 9.12 12.60
N THR A 221 9.88 10.36 12.19
CA THR A 221 9.02 11.50 12.55
C THR A 221 7.59 11.28 12.06
N PHE A 222 7.44 10.85 10.80
CA PHE A 222 6.16 10.54 10.20
C PHE A 222 5.40 9.43 10.95
N TYR A 223 6.08 8.35 11.33
CA TYR A 223 5.49 7.25 12.10
C TYR A 223 4.89 7.76 13.42
N PHE A 224 5.64 8.57 14.18
CA PHE A 224 5.15 9.11 15.44
C PHE A 224 4.08 10.20 15.26
N ASP A 225 4.12 10.94 14.16
CA ASP A 225 3.06 11.90 13.79
C ASP A 225 1.73 11.19 13.48
N LEU A 226 1.76 9.91 13.10
CA LEU A 226 0.57 9.07 12.97
C LEU A 226 0.20 8.39 14.29
N LEU A 227 1.17 7.83 15.01
CA LEU A 227 0.93 7.03 16.22
C LEU A 227 0.39 7.90 17.38
N ILE A 228 1.01 9.05 17.66
CA ILE A 228 0.66 9.86 18.83
C ILE A 228 -0.80 10.34 18.78
N PRO A 229 -1.33 10.90 17.67
CA PRO A 229 -2.74 11.27 17.57
C PRO A 229 -3.69 10.08 17.69
N GLU A 230 -3.30 8.91 17.17
CA GLU A 230 -4.10 7.68 17.24
C GLU A 230 -4.27 7.22 18.69
N LEU A 231 -3.14 7.11 19.42
CA LEU A 231 -3.11 6.79 20.83
C LEU A 231 -3.90 7.81 21.66
N ARG A 232 -3.72 9.11 21.43
CA ARG A 232 -4.49 10.17 22.13
C ARG A 232 -5.99 10.02 21.94
N ARG A 233 -6.43 9.65 20.73
CA ARG A 233 -7.86 9.42 20.45
C ARG A 233 -8.36 8.17 21.18
N GLN A 234 -7.58 7.10 21.22
CA GLN A 234 -7.89 5.90 22.01
C GLN A 234 -8.00 6.23 23.51
N THR A 235 -6.98 6.89 24.08
CA THR A 235 -6.98 7.36 25.48
C THR A 235 -8.17 8.24 25.83
N SER A 236 -8.55 9.17 24.95
CA SER A 236 -9.73 10.02 25.17
C SER A 236 -11.04 9.21 25.20
N THR A 237 -11.14 8.20 24.34
CA THR A 237 -12.30 7.29 24.28
C THR A 237 -12.37 6.41 25.52
N ILE A 238 -11.24 5.84 25.95
CA ILE A 238 -11.12 5.06 27.19
C ILE A 238 -11.43 5.94 28.41
N GLY A 239 -10.91 7.16 28.48
CA GLY A 239 -11.22 8.11 29.55
C GLY A 239 -12.71 8.47 29.63
N SER A 240 -13.39 8.56 28.48
CA SER A 240 -14.84 8.73 28.42
C SER A 240 -15.58 7.49 28.93
N LEU A 241 -15.11 6.29 28.55
CA LEU A 241 -15.65 5.02 29.05
C LEU A 241 -15.51 4.91 30.58
N ILE A 242 -14.33 5.22 31.14
CA ILE A 242 -14.09 5.22 32.60
C ILE A 242 -15.10 6.09 33.34
N ARG A 243 -15.42 7.30 32.81
CA ARG A 243 -16.41 8.20 33.43
C ARG A 243 -17.81 7.57 33.43
N VAL A 244 -18.19 6.96 32.32
CA VAL A 244 -19.52 6.32 32.18
C VAL A 244 -19.64 5.09 33.08
N VAL A 245 -18.56 4.31 33.19
CA VAL A 245 -18.45 3.12 34.06
C VAL A 245 -18.62 3.49 35.53
N LYS A 246 -18.06 4.62 35.97
CA LYS A 246 -18.29 5.16 37.33
C LYS A 246 -19.77 5.43 37.62
N HIS A 247 -20.54 5.81 36.61
CA HIS A 247 -21.98 6.06 36.72
C HIS A 247 -22.83 4.81 36.40
N ARG A 248 -22.20 3.68 36.05
CA ARG A 248 -22.84 2.39 35.76
C ARG A 248 -23.91 2.45 34.67
N ASP A 249 -23.74 3.32 33.67
CA ASP A 249 -24.64 3.44 32.54
C ASP A 249 -24.31 2.41 31.45
N VAL A 250 -25.10 1.32 31.44
CA VAL A 250 -24.97 0.22 30.49
C VAL A 250 -25.08 0.69 29.03
N THR A 251 -26.00 1.61 28.75
CA THR A 251 -26.34 2.01 27.38
C THR A 251 -25.21 2.80 26.75
N VAL A 252 -24.67 3.77 27.48
CA VAL A 252 -23.58 4.62 27.01
C VAL A 252 -22.26 3.84 26.99
N ALA A 253 -21.99 3.00 28.00
CA ALA A 253 -20.77 2.18 28.03
C ALA A 253 -20.72 1.21 26.85
N THR A 254 -21.84 0.54 26.56
CA THR A 254 -21.97 -0.37 25.41
C THR A 254 -21.78 0.36 24.08
N LYS A 255 -22.31 1.59 23.96
CA LYS A 255 -22.14 2.41 22.76
C LYS A 255 -20.67 2.76 22.52
N ILE A 256 -19.95 3.20 23.55
CA ILE A 256 -18.52 3.54 23.45
C ILE A 256 -17.68 2.30 23.12
N LEU A 257 -17.96 1.16 23.76
CA LEU A 257 -17.29 -0.11 23.45
C LEU A 257 -17.52 -0.56 22.02
N ASN A 258 -18.75 -0.42 21.49
CA ASN A 258 -19.01 -0.72 20.08
C ASN A 258 -18.21 0.19 19.14
N GLN A 259 -18.05 1.49 19.47
CA GLN A 259 -17.22 2.40 18.67
C GLN A 259 -15.75 1.97 18.66
N LEU A 260 -15.21 1.53 19.80
CA LEU A 260 -13.85 1.00 19.89
C LEU A 260 -13.69 -0.31 19.10
N ILE A 261 -14.66 -1.23 19.22
CA ILE A 261 -14.69 -2.47 18.44
C ILE A 261 -14.73 -2.18 16.94
N GLU A 262 -15.63 -1.32 16.48
CA GLU A 262 -15.77 -0.99 15.05
C GLU A 262 -14.50 -0.36 14.47
N ARG A 263 -13.82 0.51 15.23
CA ARG A 263 -12.54 1.08 14.83
C ARG A 263 -11.47 0.01 14.69
N ASN A 264 -11.33 -0.85 15.68
CA ASN A 264 -10.27 -1.85 15.72
C ASN A 264 -10.52 -3.00 14.72
N VAL A 265 -11.79 -3.27 14.38
CA VAL A 265 -12.14 -4.14 13.25
C VAL A 265 -11.66 -3.54 11.92
N ARG A 266 -11.79 -2.22 11.72
CA ARG A 266 -11.31 -1.57 10.48
C ARG A 266 -9.79 -1.63 10.35
N CYS A 267 -9.08 -1.56 11.47
CA CYS A 267 -7.62 -1.66 11.51
C CYS A 267 -7.11 -3.11 11.42
N ASN A 268 -7.98 -4.12 11.56
CA ASN A 268 -7.62 -5.55 11.64
C ASN A 268 -6.95 -5.97 12.96
N GLN A 269 -7.23 -5.26 14.07
CA GLN A 269 -6.75 -5.57 15.42
C GLN A 269 -7.60 -6.65 16.10
N THR A 270 -7.43 -7.91 15.72
CA THR A 270 -8.27 -9.02 16.23
C THR A 270 -8.22 -9.18 17.76
N ASP A 271 -7.06 -8.93 18.37
CA ASP A 271 -6.83 -9.15 19.79
C ASP A 271 -7.53 -8.07 20.63
N LEU A 272 -7.34 -6.79 20.28
CA LEU A 272 -8.04 -5.67 20.90
C LEU A 272 -9.56 -5.77 20.72
N VAL A 273 -10.01 -6.18 19.53
CA VAL A 273 -11.45 -6.43 19.29
C VAL A 273 -11.99 -7.49 20.25
N SER A 274 -11.25 -8.57 20.45
CA SER A 274 -11.64 -9.65 21.38
C SER A 274 -11.66 -9.16 22.82
N TRP A 275 -10.68 -8.35 23.21
CA TRP A 275 -10.61 -7.73 24.53
C TRP A 275 -11.80 -6.79 24.80
N TYR A 276 -12.11 -5.86 23.89
CA TYR A 276 -13.25 -4.96 24.04
C TYR A 276 -14.61 -5.68 24.04
N ARG A 277 -14.73 -6.79 23.30
CA ARG A 277 -15.92 -7.67 23.37
C ARG A 277 -16.04 -8.33 24.74
N GLY A 278 -14.92 -8.75 25.35
CA GLY A 278 -14.88 -9.24 26.72
C GLY A 278 -15.35 -8.19 27.73
N LEU A 279 -14.82 -6.97 27.65
CA LEU A 279 -15.23 -5.84 28.49
C LEU A 279 -16.73 -5.54 28.39
N LYS A 280 -17.29 -5.66 27.18
CA LYS A 280 -18.74 -5.51 26.97
C LYS A 280 -19.56 -6.56 27.72
N GLY A 281 -19.06 -7.77 27.89
CA GLY A 281 -19.69 -8.79 28.74
C GLY A 281 -19.80 -8.33 30.19
N TYR A 282 -18.71 -7.82 30.76
CA TYR A 282 -18.70 -7.30 32.14
C TYR A 282 -19.67 -6.13 32.37
N VAL A 283 -19.88 -5.28 31.36
CA VAL A 283 -20.89 -4.20 31.42
C VAL A 283 -22.31 -4.76 31.58
N ILE A 284 -22.61 -5.88 30.93
CA ILE A 284 -23.93 -6.54 30.97
C ILE A 284 -24.10 -7.32 32.28
N ASP A 285 -23.04 -8.01 32.72
CA ASP A 285 -23.04 -8.87 33.91
C ASP A 285 -22.91 -8.09 35.23
N GLY A 286 -22.69 -6.77 35.15
CA GLY A 286 -22.59 -5.88 36.31
C GLY A 286 -21.22 -5.86 37.01
N GLY A 287 -20.16 -6.33 36.33
CA GLY A 287 -18.78 -6.36 36.82
C GLY A 287 -18.07 -5.01 36.78
N TRP A 288 -18.72 -3.95 37.28
CA TRP A 288 -18.29 -2.56 37.13
C TRP A 288 -16.97 -2.22 37.81
N ASP A 289 -16.72 -2.78 39.00
CA ASP A 289 -15.52 -2.46 39.78
C ASP A 289 -14.27 -3.03 39.08
N TYR A 290 -14.34 -4.29 38.63
CA TYR A 290 -13.30 -4.91 37.79
C TYR A 290 -13.06 -4.12 36.49
N LEU A 291 -14.14 -3.73 35.81
CA LEU A 291 -14.04 -2.98 34.56
C LEU A 291 -13.41 -1.60 34.77
N GLN A 292 -13.69 -0.95 35.90
CA GLN A 292 -13.08 0.33 36.26
C GLN A 292 -11.57 0.19 36.46
N ASP A 293 -11.12 -0.84 37.17
CA ASP A 293 -9.70 -1.09 37.42
C ASP A 293 -8.96 -1.39 36.11
N VAL A 294 -9.45 -2.34 35.31
CA VAL A 294 -8.85 -2.72 34.03
C VAL A 294 -8.77 -1.55 33.05
N LEU A 295 -9.82 -0.73 32.95
CA LEU A 295 -9.80 0.43 32.06
C LEU A 295 -8.86 1.53 32.56
N LYS A 296 -8.67 1.66 33.87
CA LYS A 296 -7.76 2.63 34.46
C LYS A 296 -6.31 2.24 34.18
N ASP A 297 -5.97 0.96 34.32
CA ASP A 297 -4.65 0.43 33.98
C ASP A 297 -4.33 0.69 32.50
N GLU A 298 -5.23 0.30 31.58
CA GLU A 298 -5.07 0.57 30.14
C GLU A 298 -4.91 2.08 29.84
N TYR A 299 -5.66 2.93 30.54
CA TYR A 299 -5.57 4.38 30.36
C TYR A 299 -4.22 4.94 30.81
N GLU A 300 -3.67 4.44 31.92
CA GLU A 300 -2.35 4.83 32.43
C GLU A 300 -1.26 4.33 31.47
N ASP A 301 -1.29 3.06 31.06
CA ASP A 301 -0.35 2.45 30.12
C ASP A 301 -0.33 3.19 28.77
N THR A 302 -1.52 3.50 28.21
CA THR A 302 -1.60 4.23 26.94
C THR A 302 -1.05 5.66 27.07
N ASN A 303 -1.25 6.33 28.22
CA ASN A 303 -0.68 7.66 28.45
C ASN A 303 0.83 7.64 28.60
N GLU A 304 1.37 6.63 29.29
CA GLU A 304 2.81 6.41 29.38
C GLU A 304 3.41 6.20 27.99
N LYS A 305 2.80 5.34 27.18
CA LYS A 305 3.20 5.10 25.78
C LYS A 305 3.17 6.37 24.93
N ILE A 306 2.18 7.26 25.12
CA ILE A 306 2.15 8.57 24.44
C ILE A 306 3.35 9.44 24.85
N GLY A 307 3.72 9.42 26.14
CA GLY A 307 4.87 10.14 26.67
C GLY A 307 6.18 9.62 26.09
N GLN A 308 6.37 8.30 26.10
CA GLN A 308 7.54 7.63 25.52
C GLN A 308 7.63 7.89 24.00
N ALA A 309 6.50 7.81 23.28
CA ALA A 309 6.46 8.07 21.83
C ALA A 309 6.85 9.52 21.50
N ALA A 310 6.46 10.48 22.34
CA ALA A 310 6.84 11.89 22.16
C ALA A 310 8.34 12.11 22.37
N ILE A 311 8.98 11.34 23.27
CA ILE A 311 10.44 11.36 23.47
C ILE A 311 11.12 10.71 22.27
N ALA A 312 10.71 9.49 21.92
CA ALA A 312 11.26 8.70 20.82
C ALA A 312 11.18 9.41 19.45
N ARG A 313 10.14 10.24 19.23
CA ARG A 313 9.97 11.06 18.02
C ARG A 313 11.17 11.96 17.71
N GLY A 314 11.90 12.43 18.72
CA GLY A 314 13.07 13.31 18.55
C GLY A 314 14.40 12.57 18.47
N ASN A 315 14.40 11.25 18.61
CA ASN A 315 15.58 10.43 18.78
C ASN A 315 15.98 9.73 17.46
N ALA A 316 17.25 9.34 17.38
CA ALA A 316 17.71 8.52 16.28
C ALA A 316 17.13 7.11 16.40
N ILE A 317 16.93 6.42 15.28
CA ILE A 317 16.38 5.05 15.28
C ILE A 317 17.21 4.04 16.07
N THR A 318 18.47 4.34 16.37
CA THR A 318 19.37 3.49 17.16
C THR A 318 19.30 3.74 18.66
N ASP A 319 18.59 4.78 19.09
CA ASP A 319 18.57 5.18 20.49
C ASP A 319 17.75 4.18 21.34
N PRO A 320 18.11 3.96 22.61
CA PRO A 320 17.44 2.97 23.46
C PRO A 320 15.94 3.18 23.61
N GLU A 321 15.47 4.43 23.57
CA GLU A 321 14.06 4.80 23.67
C GLU A 321 13.22 4.30 22.48
N MET A 322 13.86 3.94 21.36
CA MET A 322 13.18 3.38 20.19
C MET A 322 12.85 1.89 20.35
N VAL A 323 13.57 1.17 21.23
CA VAL A 323 13.51 -0.29 21.33
C VAL A 323 12.12 -0.80 21.71
N GLU A 324 11.39 -0.05 22.52
CA GLU A 324 10.02 -0.37 22.93
C GLU A 324 9.02 -0.32 21.76
N PHE A 325 9.36 0.39 20.68
CA PHE A 325 8.52 0.55 19.50
C PHE A 325 8.88 -0.40 18.35
N PHE A 326 9.70 -1.43 18.58
CA PHE A 326 10.10 -2.43 17.58
C PHE A 326 9.28 -3.73 17.63
#